data_AF-A0A4U1D018-F1
#
_entry.id   AF-A0A4U1D018-F1
#
_cell.length_a   1.000
_cell.length_b   1.000
_cell.length_c   1.000
_cell.angle_alpha   90.00
_cell.angle_beta   90.00
_cell.angle_gamma   90.00
#
_symmetry.space_group_name_H-M   'P 1'
#
loop_
_entity.id
_entity.type
_entity.pdbx_description
1 polymer ?
#
loop_
_entity_poly.entity_id
_entity_poly.type
_entity_poly.pdbx_seq_one_letter_code
_entity_poly.pdbx_strand_id
1 'polypeptide(L)'
;MNKKNLLMSLGAVFIVLFIGWFYIGQLNVPRTVPEEDTIAKQIESPTTKNKKEEATNNSLQRTDSQGTVAIQATLVPEKSSSNKLFFEITFNTHSGDILQYDIDQLAELSFGTKENPNGVFKWELANEDSHHLVGYLTWNGEILDDRINLKLENIENIPSRSFIWEKNELAEVFKKE
;
A
#
# COMPACT_ATOMS: atom_id res chain seq x y z
N MET A 1 29.70 23.04 51.70
CA MET A 1 29.06 22.00 50.86
C MET A 1 29.43 22.26 49.41
N ASN A 2 30.08 21.31 48.73
CA ASN A 2 30.63 21.54 47.38
C ASN A 2 29.50 21.62 46.35
N LYS A 3 29.37 22.77 45.67
CA LYS A 3 28.30 23.04 44.68
C LYS A 3 28.24 21.98 43.57
N LYS A 4 29.36 21.34 43.25
CA LYS A 4 29.46 20.24 42.28
C LYS A 4 28.71 18.97 42.72
N ASN A 5 28.76 18.64 44.01
CA ASN A 5 28.10 17.45 44.55
C ASN A 5 26.58 17.66 44.63
N LEU A 6 26.12 18.90 44.85
CA LEU A 6 24.71 19.28 44.83
C LEU A 6 24.12 19.21 43.42
N LEU A 7 24.87 19.64 42.39
CA LEU A 7 24.42 19.62 41.00
C LEU A 7 24.30 18.17 40.47
N MET A 8 25.24 17.31 40.87
CA MET A 8 25.28 15.91 40.44
C MET A 8 24.14 15.08 41.05
N SER A 9 23.77 15.34 42.31
CA SER A 9 22.61 14.69 42.93
C SER A 9 21.29 15.14 42.31
N LEU A 10 21.18 16.41 41.89
CA LEU A 10 19.95 16.94 41.30
C LEU A 10 19.65 16.29 39.93
N GLY A 11 20.68 16.10 39.09
CA GLY A 11 20.54 15.42 37.79
C GLY A 11 20.09 13.96 37.91
N ALA A 12 20.60 13.22 38.89
CA ALA A 12 20.20 11.83 39.12
C ALA A 12 18.72 11.70 39.52
N VAL A 13 18.20 12.65 40.30
CA VAL A 13 16.77 12.67 40.68
C VAL A 13 15.87 12.90 39.46
N PHE A 14 16.26 13.80 38.54
CA PHE A 14 15.48 14.03 37.31
C PHE A 14 15.41 12.80 36.40
N ILE A 15 16.51 12.03 36.28
CA ILE A 15 16.53 10.80 35.48
C ILE A 15 15.58 9.76 36.05
N VAL A 16 15.57 9.55 37.37
CA VAL A 16 14.65 8.60 38.03
C VAL A 16 13.19 9.02 37.88
N LEU A 17 12.89 10.32 37.96
CA LEU A 17 11.54 10.84 37.73
C LEU A 17 11.09 10.65 36.28
N PHE A 18 11.98 10.81 35.30
CA PHE A 18 11.66 10.62 33.88
C PHE A 18 11.35 9.16 33.55
N ILE A 19 12.14 8.23 34.10
CA ILE A 19 11.90 6.78 33.94
C ILE A 19 10.58 6.38 34.60
N GLY A 20 10.29 6.88 35.81
CA GLY A 20 9.03 6.60 36.51
C GLY A 20 7.79 7.09 35.74
N TRP A 21 7.83 8.30 35.18
CA TRP A 21 6.74 8.82 34.36
C TRP A 21 6.54 7.96 33.10
N PHE A 22 7.62 7.63 32.39
CA PHE A 22 7.54 6.83 31.17
C PHE A 22 6.86 5.46 31.39
N TYR A 23 7.13 4.80 32.52
CA TYR A 23 6.50 3.52 32.85
C TYR A 23 5.04 3.65 33.32
N ILE A 24 4.65 4.75 33.98
CA ILE A 24 3.24 4.99 34.36
C ILE A 24 2.38 5.26 33.11
N GLY A 25 2.93 5.93 32.09
CA GLY A 25 2.22 6.22 30.84
C GLY A 25 1.84 4.97 30.02
N GLN A 26 2.60 3.88 30.15
CA GLN A 26 2.32 2.61 29.47
C GLN A 26 1.21 1.77 30.14
N LEU A 27 0.82 2.08 31.38
CA LEU A 27 -0.16 1.28 32.14
C LEU A 27 -1.62 1.71 31.92
N ASN A 28 -1.86 2.80 31.19
CA ASN A 28 -3.20 3.35 30.95
C ASN A 28 -3.70 3.14 29.51
N VAL A 29 -3.25 2.10 28.83
CA VAL A 29 -3.91 1.65 27.59
C VAL A 29 -5.22 0.96 28.00
N PRO A 30 -6.41 1.54 27.73
CA PRO A 30 -7.65 0.81 27.91
C PRO A 30 -7.57 -0.44 27.06
N ARG A 31 -7.67 -1.59 27.71
CA ARG A 31 -7.76 -2.91 27.07
C ARG A 31 -9.08 -2.92 26.30
N THR A 32 -9.04 -2.62 25.00
CA THR A 32 -10.17 -2.89 24.12
C THR A 32 -10.38 -4.41 24.13
N VAL A 33 -11.49 -4.81 24.73
CA VAL A 33 -12.03 -6.16 24.65
C VAL A 33 -12.09 -6.53 23.16
N PRO A 34 -11.59 -7.69 22.75
CA PRO A 34 -11.79 -8.14 21.39
C PRO A 34 -13.28 -8.47 21.22
N GLU A 35 -14.00 -7.61 20.51
CA GLU A 35 -15.24 -7.99 19.85
C GLU A 35 -14.86 -8.95 18.71
N GLU A 36 -14.83 -10.23 19.07
CA GLU A 36 -15.10 -11.31 18.13
C GLU A 36 -16.59 -11.22 17.75
N ASP A 37 -16.91 -11.55 16.50
CA ASP A 37 -18.20 -11.43 15.80
C ASP A 37 -18.63 -10.02 15.36
N THR A 38 -18.30 -9.67 14.11
CA THR A 38 -19.26 -9.62 12.96
C THR A 38 -18.70 -8.77 11.79
N ILE A 39 -17.44 -8.93 11.38
CA ILE A 39 -16.90 -8.34 10.12
C ILE A 39 -16.61 -9.45 9.08
N ALA A 40 -17.49 -10.45 9.02
CA ALA A 40 -17.54 -11.40 7.91
C ALA A 40 -18.81 -11.21 7.04
N LYS A 41 -19.57 -10.12 7.26
CA LYS A 41 -20.88 -9.95 6.62
C LYS A 41 -21.21 -8.50 6.30
N GLN A 42 -20.30 -7.81 5.60
CA GLN A 42 -20.67 -6.58 4.91
C GLN A 42 -19.92 -6.34 3.59
N ILE A 43 -19.55 -7.45 2.92
CA ILE A 43 -19.49 -7.47 1.46
C ILE A 43 -20.90 -7.86 0.99
N GLU A 44 -21.89 -6.99 1.23
CA GLU A 44 -23.15 -7.05 0.49
C GLU A 44 -23.00 -6.14 -0.71
N SER A 45 -22.93 -6.79 -1.86
CA SER A 45 -22.95 -6.23 -3.20
C SER A 45 -23.92 -5.04 -3.33
N PRO A 46 -23.53 -3.93 -3.97
CA PRO A 46 -24.49 -3.23 -4.81
C PRO A 46 -24.76 -4.16 -5.99
N THR A 47 -25.99 -4.69 -6.05
CA THR A 47 -26.50 -5.40 -7.21
C THR A 47 -26.47 -4.46 -8.41
N THR A 48 -25.40 -4.54 -9.21
CA THR A 48 -25.43 -4.13 -10.62
C THR A 48 -25.46 -5.42 -11.43
N LYS A 49 -26.60 -5.66 -12.06
CA LYS A 49 -26.81 -6.81 -12.96
C LYS A 49 -25.79 -6.76 -14.11
N ASN A 50 -25.33 -7.96 -14.46
CA ASN A 50 -24.49 -8.36 -15.61
C ASN A 50 -22.98 -8.23 -15.38
N LYS A 51 -22.31 -9.35 -15.04
CA LYS A 51 -21.59 -10.21 -15.98
C LYS A 51 -21.08 -11.45 -15.24
N LYS A 52 -21.32 -12.61 -15.83
CA LYS A 52 -20.83 -13.92 -15.39
C LYS A 52 -19.34 -14.00 -15.76
N GLU A 53 -18.44 -13.56 -14.89
CA GLU A 53 -16.97 -13.65 -15.03
C GLU A 53 -16.30 -13.27 -13.69
N GLU A 54 -16.46 -14.08 -12.63
CA GLU A 54 -15.94 -13.66 -11.30
C GLU A 54 -15.51 -14.85 -10.42
N ALA A 55 -14.74 -15.77 -10.99
CA ALA A 55 -14.03 -16.79 -10.21
C ALA A 55 -12.50 -16.80 -10.45
N THR A 56 -11.99 -15.90 -11.32
CA THR A 56 -10.57 -15.84 -11.69
C THR A 56 -9.89 -14.52 -11.28
N ASN A 57 -10.66 -13.49 -10.89
CA ASN A 57 -10.15 -12.11 -10.77
C ASN A 57 -9.35 -11.79 -9.49
N ASN A 58 -9.41 -12.63 -8.44
CA ASN A 58 -8.67 -12.33 -7.19
C ASN A 58 -7.19 -12.72 -7.24
N SER A 59 -6.74 -13.56 -8.18
CA SER A 59 -5.36 -14.07 -8.15
C SER A 59 -4.31 -13.00 -8.42
N LEU A 60 -4.68 -11.94 -9.13
CA LEU A 60 -3.76 -10.86 -9.55
C LEU A 60 -3.95 -9.57 -8.75
N GLN A 61 -4.67 -9.64 -7.64
CA GLN A 61 -4.86 -8.53 -6.72
C GLN A 61 -3.85 -8.61 -5.57
N ARG A 62 -3.29 -7.47 -5.19
CA ARG A 62 -2.37 -7.33 -4.05
C ARG A 62 -2.78 -6.10 -3.25
N THR A 63 -2.78 -6.21 -1.93
CA THR A 63 -3.19 -5.12 -1.03
C THR A 63 -2.11 -4.86 0.00
N ASP A 64 -1.82 -3.58 0.22
CA ASP A 64 -0.94 -3.09 1.28
C ASP A 64 -1.70 -2.06 2.13
N SER A 65 -1.86 -2.33 3.42
CA SER A 65 -2.64 -1.53 4.36
C SER A 65 -1.78 -0.82 5.41
N GLN A 66 -0.69 -0.16 4.97
CA GLN A 66 0.17 0.62 5.85
C GLN A 66 -0.34 2.06 6.08
N GLY A 67 -0.34 2.49 7.35
CA GLY A 67 -0.71 3.86 7.73
C GLY A 67 -2.21 4.11 7.69
N THR A 68 -2.61 5.27 7.18
CA THR A 68 -4.01 5.71 7.05
C THR A 68 -4.65 5.34 5.71
N VAL A 69 -3.88 4.72 4.81
CA VAL A 69 -4.29 4.39 3.44
C VAL A 69 -4.03 2.92 3.18
N ALA A 70 -5.07 2.20 2.76
CA ALA A 70 -4.93 0.92 2.11
C ALA A 70 -4.87 1.12 0.59
N ILE A 71 -3.86 0.53 -0.04
CA ILE A 71 -3.71 0.53 -1.50
C ILE A 71 -3.85 -0.88 -1.98
N GLN A 72 -4.70 -1.05 -2.99
CA GLN A 72 -4.85 -2.28 -3.72
C GLN A 72 -4.39 -2.08 -5.16
N ALA A 73 -3.55 -2.97 -5.64
CA ALA A 73 -3.12 -3.03 -7.04
C ALA A 73 -3.62 -4.34 -7.67
N THR A 74 -4.29 -4.21 -8.81
CA THR A 74 -4.78 -5.35 -9.59
C THR A 74 -4.15 -5.30 -10.97
N LEU A 75 -3.34 -6.29 -11.33
CA LEU A 75 -2.84 -6.45 -12.69
C LEU A 75 -4.00 -6.94 -13.58
N VAL A 76 -4.26 -6.26 -14.71
CA VAL A 76 -5.38 -6.55 -15.61
C VAL A 76 -4.87 -7.21 -16.89
N PRO A 77 -4.98 -8.55 -17.03
CA PRO A 77 -4.41 -9.28 -18.16
C PRO A 77 -4.99 -8.87 -19.51
N GLU A 78 -6.32 -8.72 -19.59
CA GLU A 78 -7.02 -8.37 -20.84
C GLU A 78 -6.63 -7.01 -21.43
N LYS A 79 -6.08 -6.11 -20.62
CA LYS A 79 -5.61 -4.79 -21.04
C LYS A 79 -4.09 -4.72 -21.23
N SER A 80 -3.37 -5.76 -20.81
CA SER A 80 -1.92 -5.87 -20.90
C SER A 80 -1.49 -6.57 -22.22
N SER A 81 -0.26 -6.34 -22.65
CA SER A 81 0.38 -6.92 -23.85
C SER A 81 1.88 -7.08 -23.60
N SER A 82 2.65 -7.67 -24.53
CA SER A 82 4.11 -7.85 -24.38
C SER A 82 4.93 -6.57 -24.14
N ASN A 83 4.36 -5.41 -24.44
CA ASN A 83 4.98 -4.11 -24.29
C ASN A 83 4.22 -3.14 -23.36
N LYS A 84 3.22 -3.63 -22.63
CA LYS A 84 2.36 -2.80 -21.79
C LYS A 84 1.76 -3.58 -20.64
N LEU A 85 1.91 -3.06 -19.43
CA LEU A 85 1.20 -3.54 -18.25
C LEU A 85 0.13 -2.55 -17.84
N PHE A 86 -1.04 -3.07 -17.47
CA PHE A 86 -2.16 -2.26 -17.03
C PHE A 86 -2.55 -2.67 -15.61
N PHE A 87 -2.50 -1.72 -14.68
CA PHE A 87 -2.89 -1.91 -13.30
C PHE A 87 -4.10 -1.04 -12.97
N GLU A 88 -5.08 -1.62 -12.28
CA GLU A 88 -6.08 -0.84 -11.55
C GLU A 88 -5.56 -0.63 -10.13
N ILE A 89 -5.49 0.63 -9.69
CA ILE A 89 -5.06 0.99 -8.35
C ILE A 89 -6.23 1.62 -7.61
N THR A 90 -6.58 1.03 -6.47
CA THR A 90 -7.62 1.50 -5.57
C THR A 90 -6.99 1.96 -4.27
N PHE A 91 -7.22 3.21 -3.91
CA PHE A 91 -6.87 3.80 -2.63
C PHE A 91 -8.11 3.84 -1.76
N ASN A 92 -7.96 3.37 -0.53
CA ASN A 92 -8.98 3.51 0.49
C ASN A 92 -8.36 4.23 1.67
N THR A 93 -8.83 5.44 1.93
CA THR A 93 -8.34 6.29 3.01
C THR A 93 -9.47 6.84 3.85
N HIS A 94 -9.23 6.91 5.17
CA HIS A 94 -10.11 7.59 6.10
C HIS A 94 -9.66 9.04 6.39
N SER A 95 -8.45 9.41 5.94
CA SER A 95 -7.88 10.73 6.15
C SER A 95 -6.76 11.00 5.14
N GLY A 96 -6.74 12.19 4.54
CA GLY A 96 -5.72 12.56 3.56
C GLY A 96 -6.34 12.78 2.19
N ASP A 97 -5.64 13.55 1.36
CA ASP A 97 -6.06 13.84 -0.01
C ASP A 97 -5.13 13.10 -0.98
N ILE A 98 -5.63 12.05 -1.63
CA ILE A 98 -4.83 11.26 -2.56
C ILE A 98 -4.62 12.00 -3.89
N LEU A 99 -5.47 12.98 -4.22
CA LEU A 99 -5.37 13.73 -5.48
C LEU A 99 -4.16 14.65 -5.54
N GLN A 100 -3.47 14.89 -4.42
CA GLN A 100 -2.26 15.71 -4.37
C GLN A 100 -1.00 15.01 -4.92
N TYR A 101 -1.05 13.68 -5.14
CA TYR A 101 0.11 12.89 -5.53
C TYR A 101 0.15 12.62 -7.04
N ASP A 102 1.31 12.84 -7.66
CA ASP A 102 1.59 12.45 -9.04
C ASP A 102 1.93 10.94 -9.10
N ILE A 103 0.90 10.09 -9.08
CA ILE A 103 1.04 8.63 -8.94
C ILE A 103 1.96 8.00 -9.98
N ASP A 104 1.96 8.50 -11.21
CA ASP A 104 2.84 8.05 -12.28
C ASP A 104 4.32 8.35 -12.03
N GLN A 105 4.63 9.44 -11.32
CA GLN A 105 5.99 9.83 -10.94
C GLN A 105 6.50 9.08 -9.70
N LEU A 106 5.58 8.53 -8.90
CA LEU A 106 5.88 7.76 -7.68
C LEU A 106 5.93 6.25 -7.93
N ALA A 107 5.62 5.82 -9.15
CA ALA A 107 5.58 4.41 -9.52
C ALA A 107 6.93 3.94 -10.07
N GLU A 108 7.37 2.78 -9.58
CA GLU A 108 8.53 2.06 -10.10
C GLU A 108 8.11 0.64 -10.49
N LEU A 109 8.66 0.15 -11.59
CA LEU A 109 8.50 -1.25 -12.01
C LEU A 109 9.86 -1.96 -11.98
N SER A 110 9.86 -3.22 -11.57
CA SER A 110 11.03 -4.09 -11.70
C SER A 110 10.61 -5.48 -12.13
N PHE A 111 11.51 -6.14 -12.88
CA PHE A 111 11.37 -7.53 -13.29
C PHE A 111 12.51 -8.35 -12.67
N GLY A 112 12.20 -9.34 -11.84
CA GLY A 112 13.24 -10.14 -11.19
C GLY A 112 14.11 -9.33 -10.22
N THR A 113 15.37 -9.11 -10.58
CA THR A 113 16.33 -8.24 -9.88
C THR A 113 16.72 -7.00 -10.68
N LYS A 114 16.13 -6.81 -11.87
CA LYS A 114 16.39 -5.67 -12.73
C LYS A 114 15.43 -4.54 -12.35
N GLU A 115 15.98 -3.50 -11.75
CA GLU A 115 15.28 -2.26 -11.48
C GLU A 115 15.07 -1.47 -12.78
N ASN A 116 13.89 -0.86 -12.89
CA ASN A 116 13.51 0.15 -13.87
C ASN A 116 13.89 -0.15 -15.35
N PRO A 117 13.23 -1.14 -15.98
CA PRO A 117 13.26 -1.28 -17.44
C PRO A 117 12.83 0.06 -18.09
N ASN A 118 13.34 0.39 -19.28
CA ASN A 118 13.20 1.67 -20.03
C ASN A 118 11.74 2.11 -20.37
N GLY A 119 10.77 1.85 -19.51
CA GLY A 119 9.37 2.17 -19.72
C GLY A 119 8.92 3.41 -18.97
N VAL A 120 7.70 3.82 -19.27
CA VAL A 120 7.09 5.05 -18.75
C VAL A 120 5.73 4.73 -18.18
N PHE A 121 5.44 5.28 -17.00
CA PHE A 121 4.14 5.23 -16.39
C PHE A 121 3.23 6.35 -16.88
N LYS A 122 1.93 6.05 -16.92
CA LYS A 122 0.85 7.00 -17.13
C LYS A 122 -0.28 6.68 -16.15
N TRP A 123 -0.72 7.68 -15.41
CA TRP A 123 -1.85 7.60 -14.50
C TRP A 123 -3.08 8.23 -15.13
N GLU A 124 -4.21 7.53 -15.06
CA GLU A 124 -5.52 8.04 -15.48
C GLU A 124 -6.54 7.82 -14.37
N LEU A 125 -7.23 8.88 -13.99
CA LEU A 125 -8.20 8.81 -12.91
C LEU A 125 -9.52 8.19 -13.40
N ALA A 126 -10.06 7.22 -12.65
CA ALA A 126 -11.33 6.57 -12.98
C ALA A 126 -12.51 7.22 -12.22
N ASN A 127 -12.27 7.76 -11.02
CA ASN A 127 -13.23 8.54 -10.25
C ASN A 127 -12.55 9.66 -9.46
N GLU A 128 -13.30 10.69 -9.09
CA GLU A 128 -12.79 11.84 -8.31
C GLU A 128 -13.09 11.73 -6.80
N ASP A 129 -13.43 10.53 -6.30
CA ASP A 129 -13.66 10.31 -4.87
C ASP A 129 -12.32 10.15 -4.13
N SER A 130 -11.91 11.15 -3.37
CA SER A 130 -10.63 11.13 -2.66
C SER A 130 -10.54 10.09 -1.53
N HIS A 131 -11.66 9.58 -1.00
CA HIS A 131 -11.67 8.57 0.07
C HIS A 131 -11.60 7.14 -0.48
N HIS A 132 -12.17 6.93 -1.66
CA HIS A 132 -12.16 5.67 -2.40
C HIS A 132 -11.66 5.91 -3.83
N LEU A 133 -10.44 6.42 -3.96
CA LEU A 133 -9.87 6.81 -5.24
C LEU A 133 -9.52 5.56 -6.05
N VAL A 134 -9.96 5.53 -7.30
CA VAL A 134 -9.67 4.48 -8.27
C VAL A 134 -9.06 5.14 -9.49
N GLY A 135 -8.00 4.53 -9.99
CA GLY A 135 -7.43 4.92 -11.27
C GLY A 135 -6.63 3.81 -11.91
N TYR A 136 -6.14 4.12 -13.10
CA TYR A 136 -5.46 3.19 -13.97
C TYR A 136 -4.02 3.62 -14.15
N LEU A 137 -3.11 2.76 -13.73
CA LEU A 137 -1.68 2.94 -13.92
C LEU A 137 -1.23 2.06 -15.08
N THR A 138 -0.84 2.69 -16.19
CA THR A 138 -0.32 2.00 -17.36
C THR A 138 1.18 2.16 -17.42
N TRP A 139 1.91 1.06 -17.56
CA TRP A 139 3.34 1.07 -17.85
C TRP A 139 3.57 0.62 -19.30
N ASN A 140 4.35 1.38 -20.06
CA ASN A 140 4.71 1.03 -21.44
C ASN A 140 6.22 0.81 -21.55
N GLY A 141 6.64 -0.37 -22.00
CA GLY A 141 8.04 -0.75 -22.14
C GLY A 141 8.17 -2.25 -22.41
N GLU A 142 9.40 -2.73 -22.63
CA GLU A 142 9.66 -4.15 -22.86
C GLU A 142 9.45 -4.96 -21.58
N ILE A 143 8.50 -5.91 -21.61
CA ILE A 143 8.24 -6.80 -20.48
C ILE A 143 9.21 -7.97 -20.52
N LEU A 144 9.85 -8.24 -19.38
CA LEU A 144 10.68 -9.43 -19.20
C LEU A 144 9.84 -10.57 -18.62
N ASP A 145 10.02 -11.79 -19.13
CA ASP A 145 9.37 -13.01 -18.62
C ASP A 145 9.94 -13.45 -17.26
N ASP A 146 9.63 -12.65 -16.23
CA ASP A 146 10.08 -12.79 -14.84
C ASP A 146 8.98 -12.32 -13.87
N ARG A 147 9.21 -12.42 -12.57
CA ARG A 147 8.32 -11.81 -11.55
C ARG A 147 8.22 -10.31 -11.78
N ILE A 148 7.05 -9.75 -11.50
CA ILE A 148 6.78 -8.31 -11.56
C ILE A 148 6.70 -7.77 -10.13
N ASN A 149 7.36 -6.65 -9.88
CA ASN A 149 7.18 -5.87 -8.67
C ASN A 149 6.86 -4.42 -9.03
N LEU A 150 5.61 -4.02 -8.76
CA LEU A 150 5.17 -2.62 -8.79
C LEU A 150 5.41 -2.03 -7.41
N LYS A 151 6.14 -0.92 -7.37
CA LYS A 151 6.40 -0.18 -6.14
C LYS A 151 5.81 1.23 -6.27
N LEU A 152 5.12 1.68 -5.22
CA LEU A 152 4.62 3.04 -5.08
C LEU A 152 5.34 3.70 -3.91
N GLU A 153 6.01 4.81 -4.17
CA GLU A 153 6.84 5.51 -3.18
C GLU A 153 6.14 6.70 -2.54
N ASN A 154 6.49 6.97 -1.28
CA ASN A 154 6.22 8.24 -0.59
C ASN A 154 4.75 8.71 -0.56
N ILE A 155 3.79 7.79 -0.55
CA ILE A 155 2.35 8.11 -0.38
C ILE A 155 2.01 8.10 1.11
N GLU A 156 1.52 9.24 1.63
CA GLU A 156 1.16 9.46 3.04
C GLU A 156 2.31 9.17 4.02
N ASN A 157 3.51 9.66 3.71
CA ASN A 157 4.73 9.47 4.51
C ASN A 157 5.15 7.99 4.72
N ILE A 158 4.57 7.06 3.97
CA ILE A 158 5.04 5.68 3.93
C ILE A 158 6.13 5.59 2.84
N PRO A 159 7.36 5.16 3.18
CA PRO A 159 8.48 5.18 2.23
C PRO A 159 8.19 4.44 0.93
N SER A 160 7.61 3.25 1.02
CA SER A 160 7.25 2.45 -0.15
C SER A 160 6.21 1.38 0.16
N ARG A 161 5.40 1.05 -0.83
CA ARG A 161 4.55 -0.15 -0.85
C ARG A 161 4.89 -0.97 -2.08
N SER A 162 4.93 -2.29 -1.96
CA SER A 162 5.35 -3.20 -3.04
C SER A 162 4.30 -4.27 -3.31
N PHE A 163 3.97 -4.44 -4.58
CA PHE A 163 2.97 -5.37 -5.08
C PHE A 163 3.67 -6.34 -6.03
N ILE A 164 3.78 -7.60 -5.60
CA ILE A 164 4.60 -8.61 -6.27
C ILE A 164 3.70 -9.68 -6.88
N TRP A 165 3.92 -9.96 -8.16
CA TRP A 165 3.34 -11.08 -8.89
C TRP A 165 4.44 -12.01 -9.35
N GLU A 166 4.36 -13.27 -8.94
CA GLU A 166 5.34 -14.29 -9.30
C GLU A 166 5.13 -14.74 -10.75
N LYS A 167 6.21 -15.16 -11.40
CA LYS A 167 6.21 -15.56 -12.81
C LYS A 167 5.13 -16.59 -13.16
N ASN A 168 4.87 -17.55 -12.28
CA ASN A 168 3.86 -18.58 -12.49
C ASN A 168 2.42 -18.04 -12.49
N GLU A 169 2.18 -16.92 -11.80
CA GLU A 169 0.88 -16.22 -11.76
C GLU A 169 0.65 -15.42 -13.05
N LEU A 170 1.74 -14.98 -13.69
CA LEU A 170 1.73 -14.19 -14.92
C LEU A 170 1.57 -15.03 -16.19
N ALA A 171 1.57 -16.36 -16.07
CA ALA A 171 1.46 -17.26 -17.21
C ALA A 171 0.18 -17.01 -18.03
N GLU A 172 -0.90 -16.52 -17.43
CA GLU A 172 -2.14 -16.19 -18.15
C GLU A 172 -2.11 -14.82 -18.83
N VAL A 173 -1.26 -13.91 -18.35
CA VAL A 173 -1.09 -12.55 -18.90
C VAL A 173 -0.42 -12.60 -20.26
N PHE A 174 0.57 -13.47 -20.44
CA PHE A 174 1.42 -13.50 -21.63
C PHE A 174 1.13 -14.66 -22.60
N LYS A 175 0.05 -15.42 -22.39
CA LYS A 175 -0.34 -16.57 -23.24
C LYS A 175 -1.01 -16.19 -24.58
N LYS A 176 -1.25 -14.90 -24.85
CA LYS A 176 -2.15 -14.43 -25.93
C LYS A 176 -1.43 -13.92 -27.20
N GLU A 177 -0.16 -14.24 -27.42
CA GLU A 177 0.52 -13.96 -28.70
C GLU A 177 0.57 -15.15 -29.64
#